data_AF-A0A8T4G899-F1
#
_entry.id   AF-A0A8T4G899-F1
#
_cell.length_a   1.000
_cell.length_b   1.000
_cell.length_c   1.000
_cell.angle_alpha   90.00
_cell.angle_beta   90.00
_cell.angle_gamma   90.00
#
_symmetry.space_group_name_H-M   'P 1'
#
loop_
_entity.id
_entity.type
_entity.pdbx_description
1 polymer ?
#
loop_
_entity_poly.entity_id
_entity_poly.type
_entity_poly.pdbx_seq_one_letter_code
_entity_poly.pdbx_strand_id
1 'polypeptide(L)'
;MKNRLQAGLVPEVSVEVWVTIDQDEKGKKIARELEIDKASLVDRGACGPDKGCGIGLKEEEKEEVEMGVVPKHPWRYGKDAEASWSKPSLGDFTDKSWGELGDEEKRSIAGHYAWAPENPPERFTDLKLPHHRPGDHAVVWNGVRAAMAALLGARGGVDIPAGDKRAVYNHLAAHYKEFDKVPPQVTFSDDGEVIEVMWMEEEDKLEFEAQPEPAEAEQAEQEAEAQEQAEEYYGAETVSDNELAHYEKLLAEKDEEIAVLKAKLEELEKTKAELEAKVKEYERAEREAIITELRKYNPDFDGEGKNLAELRELLEFVKNIKVPLSGRKSLVVSPEEEPVDPAKAYEAMLRKKMKEIRRD
;
A
#
# COMPACT_ATOMS: atom_id res chain seq x y z
N MET A 1 36.86 -18.55 -5.61
CA MET A 1 35.43 -18.94 -5.51
C MET A 1 34.73 -17.90 -4.65
N LYS A 2 33.76 -17.17 -5.20
CA LYS A 2 32.90 -16.31 -4.37
C LYS A 2 32.06 -17.23 -3.45
N ASN A 3 31.87 -16.86 -2.18
CA ASN A 3 31.04 -17.68 -1.28
C ASN A 3 29.59 -17.68 -1.79
N ARG A 4 28.83 -18.73 -1.47
CA ARG A 4 27.47 -18.95 -2.03
C ARG A 4 26.46 -17.87 -1.63
N LEU A 5 26.76 -17.08 -0.60
CA LEU A 5 25.98 -15.94 -0.11
C LEU A 5 25.97 -14.78 -1.14
N GLN A 6 27.09 -14.55 -1.82
CA GLN A 6 27.18 -13.54 -2.90
C GLN A 6 26.58 -13.98 -4.24
N ALA A 7 26.09 -15.22 -4.34
CA ALA A 7 25.58 -15.79 -5.58
C ALA A 7 24.04 -15.87 -5.63
N GLY A 8 23.32 -15.39 -4.59
CA GLY A 8 21.85 -15.40 -4.56
C GLY A 8 21.20 -16.79 -4.59
N LEU A 9 21.94 -17.83 -4.18
CA LEU A 9 21.57 -19.24 -4.33
C LEU A 9 21.47 -19.98 -3.00
N VAL A 10 21.10 -19.31 -1.91
CA VAL A 10 20.91 -19.96 -0.61
C VAL A 10 19.46 -19.75 -0.16
N PRO A 11 18.65 -20.82 0.00
CA PRO A 11 17.41 -20.73 0.76
C PRO A 11 17.78 -20.35 2.19
N GLU A 12 17.11 -19.33 2.74
CA GLU A 12 17.32 -18.93 4.13
C GLU A 12 16.98 -20.10 5.06
N VAL A 13 17.57 -20.15 6.24
CA VAL A 13 17.33 -21.23 7.20
C VAL A 13 16.73 -20.62 8.45
N SER A 14 15.48 -20.98 8.74
CA SER A 14 14.84 -20.67 10.02
C SER A 14 15.26 -21.73 11.04
N VAL A 15 15.72 -21.29 12.21
CA VAL A 15 16.16 -22.18 13.29
C VAL A 15 15.32 -21.89 14.53
N GLU A 16 14.70 -22.92 15.08
CA GLU A 16 14.04 -22.88 16.38
C GLU A 16 15.07 -23.28 17.44
N VAL A 17 15.28 -22.41 18.43
CA VAL A 17 16.33 -22.58 19.46
C VAL A 17 15.69 -22.43 20.83
N TRP A 18 15.92 -23.41 21.71
CA TRP A 18 15.67 -23.27 23.14
C TRP A 18 16.82 -22.51 23.77
N VAL A 19 16.48 -21.50 24.58
CA VAL A 19 17.45 -20.70 25.32
C VAL A 19 17.02 -20.56 26.76
N THR A 20 17.98 -20.60 27.67
CA THR A 20 17.80 -20.15 29.05
C THR A 20 18.10 -18.66 29.11
N ILE A 21 17.16 -17.82 29.57
CA ILE A 21 17.39 -16.38 29.70
C ILE A 21 17.84 -16.06 31.13
N ASP A 22 19.06 -15.56 31.24
CA ASP A 22 19.68 -15.05 32.47
C ASP A 22 19.71 -13.51 32.46
N GLN A 23 20.11 -12.88 33.56
CA GLN A 23 20.35 -11.43 33.62
C GLN A 23 21.73 -11.12 34.19
N ASP A 24 22.46 -10.18 33.58
CA ASP A 24 23.70 -9.68 34.17
C ASP A 24 23.45 -8.70 35.33
N GLU A 25 24.54 -8.27 35.97
CA GLU A 25 24.51 -7.34 37.11
C GLU A 25 23.86 -5.98 36.79
N LYS A 26 23.67 -5.66 35.51
CA LYS A 26 23.02 -4.43 35.02
C LYS A 26 21.58 -4.67 34.54
N GLY A 27 21.05 -5.89 34.73
CA GLY A 27 19.71 -6.27 34.32
C GLY A 27 19.57 -6.59 32.83
N LYS A 28 20.67 -6.68 32.07
CA LYS A 28 20.62 -7.04 30.66
C LYS A 28 20.36 -8.54 30.53
N LYS A 29 19.31 -8.90 29.78
CA LYS A 29 18.97 -10.30 29.51
C LYS A 29 20.04 -10.94 28.63
N ILE A 30 20.61 -12.06 29.08
CA ILE A 30 21.62 -12.84 28.37
C ILE A 30 21.04 -14.22 28.09
N ALA A 31 20.97 -14.61 26.81
CA ALA A 31 20.65 -15.98 26.44
C ALA A 31 21.86 -16.90 26.71
N ARG A 32 21.61 -18.00 27.43
CA ARG A 32 22.56 -19.08 27.73
C ARG A 32 21.97 -20.41 27.29
N GLU A 33 22.81 -21.43 27.18
CA GLU A 33 22.37 -22.81 26.90
C GLU A 33 21.53 -22.91 25.62
N LEU A 34 22.08 -22.40 24.51
CA LEU A 34 21.38 -22.47 23.22
C LEU A 34 21.35 -23.92 22.72
N GLU A 35 20.16 -24.48 22.61
CA GLU A 35 19.90 -25.81 22.05
C GLU A 35 19.03 -25.69 20.80
N ILE A 36 19.51 -26.20 19.67
CA ILE A 36 18.78 -26.16 18.40
C ILE A 36 17.72 -27.27 18.43
N ASP A 37 16.44 -26.90 18.37
CA ASP A 37 15.31 -27.82 18.33
C ASP A 37 14.99 -28.24 16.89
N LYS A 38 14.83 -27.25 15.99
CA LYS A 38 14.46 -27.48 14.59
C LYS A 38 15.19 -26.53 13.65
N ALA A 39 15.39 -26.98 12.41
CA ALA A 39 15.84 -26.14 11.32
C ALA A 39 14.99 -26.40 10.07
N SER A 40 14.58 -25.34 9.38
CA SER A 40 13.77 -25.38 8.15
C SER A 40 14.34 -24.46 7.09
N LEU A 41 14.28 -24.87 5.83
CA LEU A 41 14.59 -23.98 4.69
C LEU A 41 13.38 -23.08 4.43
N VAL A 42 13.62 -21.79 4.31
CA VAL A 42 12.61 -20.75 4.07
C VAL A 42 13.03 -19.87 2.89
N ASP A 43 12.04 -19.30 2.21
CA ASP A 43 12.22 -18.36 1.11
C ASP A 43 12.54 -16.93 1.61
N ARG A 44 12.08 -16.57 2.81
CA ARG A 44 12.53 -15.43 3.63
C ARG A 44 12.53 -15.80 5.11
N GLY A 45 13.55 -15.37 5.83
CA GLY A 45 13.71 -15.55 7.27
C GLY A 45 12.70 -14.70 8.04
N ALA A 46 12.25 -15.22 9.18
CA ALA A 46 11.24 -14.56 10.01
C ALA A 46 11.69 -13.18 10.55
N CYS A 47 13.00 -12.91 10.59
CA CYS A 47 13.56 -11.63 10.97
C CYS A 47 15.06 -11.58 10.60
N GLY A 48 15.48 -10.59 9.81
CA GLY A 48 16.88 -10.38 9.42
C GLY A 48 17.66 -9.52 10.43
N PRO A 49 19.00 -9.45 10.33
CA PRO A 49 19.82 -8.56 11.16
C PRO A 49 19.43 -7.08 11.02
N ASP A 50 18.99 -6.67 9.83
CA ASP A 50 18.42 -5.36 9.49
C ASP A 50 17.08 -5.07 10.18
N LYS A 51 16.45 -6.09 10.76
CA LYS A 51 15.21 -6.01 11.55
C LYS A 51 15.45 -6.23 13.04
N GLY A 52 16.71 -6.21 13.48
CA GLY A 52 17.09 -6.32 14.89
C GLY A 52 17.13 -7.73 15.46
N CYS A 53 16.87 -8.77 14.65
CA CYS A 53 17.04 -10.16 15.08
C CYS A 53 18.43 -10.68 14.72
N GLY A 54 19.43 -10.15 15.41
CA GLY A 54 20.78 -10.70 15.44
C GLY A 54 21.11 -11.16 16.85
N ILE A 55 21.64 -12.38 17.00
CA ILE A 55 22.33 -12.75 18.24
C ILE A 55 23.68 -12.01 18.24
N GLY A 56 23.67 -10.80 18.80
CA GLY A 56 24.83 -9.94 18.99
C GLY A 56 25.12 -8.96 17.84
N LEU A 57 25.36 -7.70 18.22
CA LEU A 57 25.82 -6.53 17.42
C LEU A 57 24.68 -5.85 16.63
N LYS A 58 24.30 -4.58 16.82
CA LYS A 58 24.82 -3.39 17.52
C LYS A 58 23.62 -2.67 18.17
N GLU A 59 23.87 -1.85 19.18
CA GLU A 59 22.94 -0.79 19.59
C GLU A 59 22.84 0.18 18.40
N GLU A 60 21.85 0.00 17.53
CA GLU A 60 21.36 1.09 16.70
C GLU A 60 20.58 1.99 17.65
N GLU A 61 21.06 3.22 17.83
CA GLU A 61 20.27 4.28 18.41
C GLU A 61 19.02 4.41 17.53
N LYS A 62 17.93 3.73 17.92
CA LYS A 62 16.62 4.05 17.40
C LYS A 62 16.37 5.49 17.80
N GLU A 63 16.34 6.40 16.84
CA GLU A 63 15.73 7.71 17.06
C GLU A 63 14.37 7.45 17.72
N GLU A 64 14.16 7.98 18.92
CA GLU A 64 12.85 7.94 19.57
C GLU A 64 11.91 8.76 18.69
N VAL A 65 11.16 8.06 17.84
CA VAL A 65 10.08 8.68 17.06
C VAL A 65 9.04 9.13 18.07
N GLU A 66 8.94 10.43 18.28
CA GLU A 66 7.96 11.02 19.19
C GLU A 66 6.56 10.73 18.64
N MET A 67 5.81 9.91 19.37
CA MET A 67 4.46 9.50 19.00
C MET A 67 3.47 10.61 19.35
N GLY A 68 2.58 10.92 18.43
CA GLY A 68 1.49 11.85 18.66
C GLY A 68 0.32 11.23 19.40
N VAL A 69 -0.81 11.94 19.38
CA VAL A 69 -2.05 11.55 20.04
C VAL A 69 -3.26 11.75 19.13
N VAL A 70 -4.27 10.89 19.31
CA VAL A 70 -5.62 11.14 18.79
C VAL A 70 -6.38 11.96 19.84
N PRO A 71 -6.67 13.26 19.59
CA PRO A 71 -7.37 14.09 20.55
C PRO A 71 -8.76 13.55 20.88
N LYS A 72 -9.16 13.59 22.15
CA LYS A 72 -10.51 13.19 22.57
C LYS A 72 -11.49 14.35 22.40
N HIS A 73 -12.74 14.04 22.09
CA HIS A 73 -13.86 14.99 22.15
C HIS A 73 -14.31 15.22 23.61
N PRO A 74 -14.14 16.40 24.23
CA PRO A 74 -14.80 16.72 25.50
C PRO A 74 -16.26 17.20 25.33
N TRP A 75 -16.80 17.26 24.10
CA TRP A 75 -18.20 17.53 23.80
C TRP A 75 -18.92 16.31 23.21
N ARG A 76 -20.26 16.38 23.21
CA ARG A 76 -21.10 15.52 22.38
C ARG A 76 -21.20 16.12 20.99
N TYR A 77 -21.36 15.27 19.99
CA TYR A 77 -21.54 15.69 18.60
C TYR A 77 -22.71 14.97 17.94
N GLY A 78 -23.26 15.62 16.91
CA GLY A 78 -24.18 15.01 15.94
C GLY A 78 -23.45 14.45 14.73
N LYS A 79 -24.20 13.93 13.75
CA LYS A 79 -23.66 13.40 12.50
C LYS A 79 -24.31 14.13 11.33
N ASP A 80 -23.53 14.43 10.30
CA ASP A 80 -24.01 15.07 9.08
C ASP A 80 -23.47 14.32 7.86
N ALA A 81 -24.36 13.59 7.18
CA ALA A 81 -23.99 12.75 6.05
C ALA A 81 -23.89 13.51 4.72
N GLU A 82 -24.55 14.68 4.64
CA GLU A 82 -24.82 15.36 3.36
C GLU A 82 -24.09 16.71 3.25
N ALA A 83 -23.62 17.27 4.36
CA ALA A 83 -22.92 18.55 4.33
C ALA A 83 -21.67 18.52 3.44
N SER A 84 -21.49 19.61 2.69
CA SER A 84 -20.22 19.90 2.04
C SER A 84 -19.10 20.00 3.08
N TRP A 85 -17.88 19.66 2.67
CA TRP A 85 -16.71 19.68 3.54
C TRP A 85 -15.64 20.63 3.01
N SER A 86 -15.13 21.46 3.91
CA SER A 86 -13.92 22.26 3.73
C SER A 86 -13.07 22.12 4.98
N LYS A 87 -11.74 22.15 4.83
CA LYS A 87 -10.81 22.13 5.96
C LYS A 87 -11.09 23.36 6.84
N PRO A 88 -11.39 23.21 8.14
CA PRO A 88 -11.59 24.34 9.02
C PRO A 88 -10.28 25.09 9.27
N SER A 89 -10.39 26.41 9.29
CA SER A 89 -9.37 27.37 9.71
C SER A 89 -9.56 27.73 11.19
N LEU A 90 -8.59 28.42 11.80
CA LEU A 90 -8.70 28.86 13.19
C LEU A 90 -9.91 29.79 13.40
N GLY A 91 -10.17 30.66 12.42
CA GLY A 91 -11.28 31.63 12.44
C GLY A 91 -12.66 30.97 12.49
N ASP A 92 -12.79 29.72 12.03
CA ASP A 92 -14.05 28.98 12.13
C ASP A 92 -14.37 28.56 13.59
N PHE A 93 -13.36 28.53 14.47
CA PHE A 93 -13.51 28.17 15.88
C PHE A 93 -13.60 29.37 16.80
N THR A 94 -12.85 30.44 16.50
CA THR A 94 -12.62 31.54 17.43
C THR A 94 -12.08 32.78 16.71
N ASP A 95 -12.38 33.96 17.26
CA ASP A 95 -11.80 35.24 16.82
C ASP A 95 -10.42 35.53 17.46
N LYS A 96 -9.98 34.68 18.40
CA LYS A 96 -8.69 34.83 19.10
C LYS A 96 -7.55 34.20 18.29
N SER A 97 -6.35 34.75 18.46
CA SER A 97 -5.14 34.06 18.00
C SER A 97 -4.86 32.80 18.83
N TRP A 98 -4.14 31.83 18.28
CA TRP A 98 -3.86 30.55 18.96
C TRP A 98 -3.14 30.74 20.31
N GLY A 99 -2.24 31.73 20.40
CA GLY A 99 -1.50 32.05 21.62
C GLY A 99 -2.36 32.64 22.75
N GLU A 100 -3.53 33.18 22.42
CA GLU A 100 -4.47 33.75 23.40
C GLU A 100 -5.44 32.69 23.97
N LEU A 101 -5.46 31.49 23.40
CA LEU A 101 -6.30 30.39 23.85
C LEU A 101 -5.72 29.69 25.07
N GLY A 102 -6.57 29.43 26.06
CA GLY A 102 -6.22 28.53 27.14
C GLY A 102 -6.15 27.07 26.67
N ASP A 103 -5.43 26.22 27.41
CA ASP A 103 -5.28 24.81 27.08
C ASP A 103 -6.61 24.05 26.88
N GLU A 104 -7.67 24.43 27.60
CA GLU A 104 -8.99 23.84 27.43
C GLU A 104 -9.59 24.19 26.06
N GLU A 105 -9.47 25.45 25.63
CA GLU A 105 -9.90 25.88 24.30
C GLU A 105 -9.07 25.19 23.20
N LYS A 106 -7.74 25.07 23.38
CA LYS A 106 -6.86 24.37 22.44
C LYS A 106 -7.20 22.89 22.33
N ARG A 107 -7.35 22.18 23.46
CA ARG A 107 -7.82 20.78 23.48
C ARG A 107 -9.20 20.65 22.84
N SER A 108 -10.01 21.70 22.97
CA SER A 108 -11.34 21.73 22.38
C SER A 108 -11.34 21.93 20.87
N ILE A 109 -10.39 22.66 20.33
CA ILE A 109 -10.22 22.72 18.89
C ILE A 109 -9.60 21.41 18.40
N ALA A 110 -8.59 20.89 19.11
CA ALA A 110 -7.89 19.65 18.78
C ALA A 110 -8.81 18.44 18.62
N GLY A 111 -9.87 18.33 19.43
CA GLY A 111 -10.86 17.26 19.29
C GLY A 111 -11.57 17.21 17.93
N HIS A 112 -11.48 18.23 17.08
CA HIS A 112 -12.07 18.18 15.73
C HIS A 112 -11.21 17.42 14.70
N TYR A 113 -10.01 17.01 15.12
CA TYR A 113 -8.94 16.47 14.29
C TYR A 113 -8.59 15.05 14.73
N ALA A 114 -8.05 14.24 13.82
CA ALA A 114 -7.74 12.84 14.12
C ALA A 114 -6.32 12.66 14.69
N TRP A 115 -5.47 13.68 14.62
CA TRP A 115 -4.10 13.61 15.12
C TRP A 115 -3.54 14.98 15.53
N ALA A 116 -2.70 14.98 16.55
CA ALA A 116 -1.85 16.09 16.98
C ALA A 116 -0.52 15.52 17.55
N PRO A 117 0.61 16.25 17.49
CA PRO A 117 1.86 15.79 18.09
C PRO A 117 1.76 15.71 19.62
N GLU A 118 1.01 16.63 20.23
CA GLU A 118 0.68 16.62 21.65
C GLU A 118 -0.71 17.24 21.85
N ASN A 119 -1.26 17.19 23.06
CA ASN A 119 -2.60 17.72 23.33
C ASN A 119 -2.67 18.41 24.70
N PRO A 120 -2.77 19.76 24.75
CA PRO A 120 -2.96 20.68 23.63
C PRO A 120 -1.69 20.84 22.78
N PRO A 121 -1.81 21.03 21.45
CA PRO A 121 -0.65 21.26 20.61
C PRO A 121 -0.12 22.69 20.75
N GLU A 122 1.18 22.85 20.52
CA GLU A 122 1.86 24.15 20.50
C GLU A 122 1.23 25.09 19.46
N ARG A 123 0.98 24.60 18.24
CA ARG A 123 0.41 25.39 17.13
C ARG A 123 -0.90 24.80 16.61
N PHE A 124 -1.75 25.65 16.05
CA PHE A 124 -2.99 25.22 15.39
C PHE A 124 -2.70 24.34 14.16
N THR A 125 -1.65 24.67 13.41
CA THR A 125 -1.24 24.00 12.17
C THR A 125 -0.69 22.57 12.37
N ASP A 126 -0.39 22.21 13.62
CA ASP A 126 0.02 20.86 14.00
C ASP A 126 -1.16 19.87 14.02
N LEU A 127 -2.39 20.38 14.05
CA LEU A 127 -3.60 19.56 13.99
C LEU A 127 -3.83 19.00 12.58
N LYS A 128 -3.94 17.67 12.47
CA LYS A 128 -4.08 16.98 11.18
C LYS A 128 -5.41 16.23 11.07
N LEU A 129 -5.90 16.12 9.84
CA LEU A 129 -7.08 15.32 9.48
C LEU A 129 -8.38 15.79 10.18
N PRO A 130 -8.82 17.04 9.95
CA PRO A 130 -10.10 17.51 10.48
C PRO A 130 -11.25 16.71 9.87
N HIS A 131 -12.26 16.41 10.70
CA HIS A 131 -13.45 15.67 10.28
C HIS A 131 -14.72 16.03 11.08
N HIS A 132 -14.58 16.89 12.10
CA HIS A 132 -15.71 17.54 12.76
C HIS A 132 -15.84 18.99 12.33
N ARG A 133 -17.08 19.44 12.14
CA ARG A 133 -17.40 20.81 11.78
C ARG A 133 -17.33 21.74 12.99
N PRO A 134 -16.68 22.91 12.87
CA PRO A 134 -16.72 23.95 13.90
C PRO A 134 -18.16 24.42 14.20
N GLY A 135 -18.40 24.88 15.43
CA GLY A 135 -19.68 25.45 15.87
C GLY A 135 -20.67 24.43 16.42
N ASP A 136 -21.04 23.39 15.67
CA ASP A 136 -21.97 22.33 16.14
C ASP A 136 -21.28 21.00 16.47
N HIS A 137 -19.97 20.94 16.24
CA HIS A 137 -19.11 19.78 16.47
C HIS A 137 -19.51 18.53 15.67
N ALA A 138 -20.43 18.62 14.71
CA ALA A 138 -20.94 17.45 14.02
C ALA A 138 -19.80 16.75 13.27
N VAL A 139 -19.72 15.42 13.36
CA VAL A 139 -18.88 14.66 12.45
C VAL A 139 -19.50 14.75 11.06
N VAL A 140 -18.73 15.14 10.05
CA VAL A 140 -19.20 15.28 8.67
C VAL A 140 -18.67 14.13 7.85
N TRP A 141 -19.55 13.39 7.15
CA TRP A 141 -19.14 12.22 6.37
C TRP A 141 -18.06 12.54 5.34
N ASN A 142 -18.26 13.63 4.59
CA ASN A 142 -17.27 14.09 3.60
C ASN A 142 -15.92 14.46 4.26
N GLY A 143 -15.92 14.92 5.51
CA GLY A 143 -14.70 15.17 6.29
C GLY A 143 -14.00 13.90 6.73
N VAL A 144 -14.75 12.91 7.20
CA VAL A 144 -14.22 11.58 7.55
C VAL A 144 -13.60 10.90 6.33
N ARG A 145 -14.27 10.97 5.16
CA ARG A 145 -13.73 10.43 3.90
C ARG A 145 -12.45 11.15 3.48
N ALA A 146 -12.43 12.48 3.53
CA ALA A 146 -11.26 13.27 3.19
C ALA A 146 -10.07 12.96 4.11
N ALA A 147 -10.31 12.85 5.42
CA ALA A 147 -9.31 12.47 6.41
C ALA A 147 -8.77 11.05 6.18
N MET A 148 -9.65 10.08 5.91
CA MET A 148 -9.23 8.71 5.61
C MET A 148 -8.40 8.68 4.31
N ALA A 149 -8.79 9.44 3.30
CA ALA A 149 -8.06 9.51 2.05
C ALA A 149 -6.64 10.04 2.21
N ALA A 150 -6.48 11.15 2.92
CA ALA A 150 -5.16 11.71 3.22
C ALA A 150 -4.31 10.73 4.05
N LEU A 151 -4.90 10.03 5.04
CA LEU A 151 -4.19 9.00 5.80
C LEU A 151 -3.68 7.86 4.92
N LEU A 152 -4.44 7.48 3.89
CA LEU A 152 -4.11 6.39 2.97
C LEU A 152 -3.29 6.84 1.75
N GLY A 153 -2.73 8.06 1.77
CA GLY A 153 -1.78 8.52 0.77
C GLY A 153 -2.37 9.34 -0.38
N ALA A 154 -3.68 9.63 -0.39
CA ALA A 154 -4.23 10.55 -1.37
C ALA A 154 -3.61 11.95 -1.20
N ARG A 155 -3.40 12.67 -2.31
CA ARG A 155 -2.83 14.03 -2.33
C ARG A 155 -1.45 14.15 -1.66
N GLY A 156 -0.63 13.10 -1.76
CA GLY A 156 0.70 13.06 -1.13
C GLY A 156 0.72 12.54 0.31
N GLY A 157 -0.46 12.21 0.86
CA GLY A 157 -0.60 11.65 2.18
C GLY A 157 -0.67 12.70 3.28
N VAL A 158 -0.52 12.24 4.53
CA VAL A 158 -0.47 13.09 5.71
C VAL A 158 0.87 12.91 6.40
N ASP A 159 1.47 14.02 6.79
CA ASP A 159 2.72 14.07 7.55
C ASP A 159 2.46 13.79 9.04
N ILE A 160 2.48 12.49 9.40
CA ILE A 160 2.41 12.00 10.79
C ILE A 160 3.33 10.78 10.95
N PRO A 161 3.82 10.47 12.18
CA PRO A 161 4.61 9.29 12.44
C PRO A 161 3.92 8.00 11.99
N ALA A 162 4.68 7.08 11.38
CA ALA A 162 4.17 5.78 10.94
C ALA A 162 3.44 5.02 12.06
N GLY A 163 4.01 5.03 13.27
CA GLY A 163 3.43 4.37 14.44
C GLY A 163 2.01 4.85 14.81
N ASP A 164 1.66 6.09 14.46
CA ASP A 164 0.36 6.69 14.77
C ASP A 164 -0.71 6.37 13.74
N LYS A 165 -0.33 6.07 12.48
CA LYS A 165 -1.27 5.87 11.36
C LYS A 165 -2.34 4.84 11.69
N ARG A 166 -2.00 3.76 12.41
CA ARG A 166 -2.97 2.75 12.85
C ARG A 166 -3.98 3.28 13.87
N ALA A 167 -3.56 4.10 14.83
CA ALA A 167 -4.46 4.68 15.83
C ALA A 167 -5.43 5.67 15.18
N VAL A 168 -4.91 6.52 14.29
CA VAL A 168 -5.69 7.46 13.49
C VAL A 168 -6.68 6.74 12.57
N TYR A 169 -6.25 5.67 11.89
CA TYR A 169 -7.12 4.83 11.07
C TYR A 169 -8.29 4.27 11.89
N ASN A 170 -8.01 3.72 13.08
CA ASN A 170 -9.05 3.15 13.93
C ASN A 170 -10.06 4.20 14.41
N HIS A 171 -9.60 5.42 14.69
CA HIS A 171 -10.46 6.55 15.02
C HIS A 171 -11.41 6.90 13.86
N LEU A 172 -10.87 7.10 12.66
CA LEU A 172 -11.67 7.40 11.47
C LEU A 172 -12.61 6.24 11.10
N ALA A 173 -12.13 5.00 11.19
CA ALA A 173 -12.92 3.79 10.97
C ALA A 173 -14.09 3.64 11.97
N ALA A 174 -13.98 4.20 13.18
CA ALA A 174 -15.10 4.25 14.10
C ALA A 174 -16.21 5.15 13.55
N HIS A 175 -15.87 6.31 12.99
CA HIS A 175 -16.84 7.21 12.35
C HIS A 175 -17.45 6.60 11.08
N TYR A 176 -16.73 5.81 10.29
CA TYR A 176 -17.34 5.06 9.18
C TYR A 176 -18.56 4.24 9.64
N LYS A 177 -18.44 3.55 10.79
CA LYS A 177 -19.55 2.78 11.37
C LYS A 177 -20.71 3.66 11.81
N GLU A 178 -20.44 4.90 12.24
CA GLU A 178 -21.49 5.86 12.59
C GLU A 178 -22.33 6.27 11.38
N PHE A 179 -21.80 6.16 10.17
CA PHE A 179 -22.50 6.41 8.91
C PHE A 179 -22.99 5.14 8.21
N ASP A 180 -22.94 3.99 8.90
CA ASP A 180 -23.26 2.68 8.32
C ASP A 180 -22.42 2.36 7.06
N LYS A 181 -21.16 2.83 7.06
CA LYS A 181 -20.18 2.62 5.99
C LYS A 181 -19.08 1.65 6.43
N VAL A 182 -18.44 1.03 5.46
CA VAL A 182 -17.32 0.11 5.68
C VAL A 182 -16.02 0.85 5.36
N PRO A 183 -15.06 0.96 6.30
CA PRO A 183 -13.77 1.57 6.01
C PRO A 183 -12.93 0.69 5.09
N PRO A 184 -12.02 1.27 4.28
CA PRO A 184 -11.10 0.51 3.45
C PRO A 184 -10.26 -0.45 4.30
N GLN A 185 -10.08 -1.70 3.86
CA GLN A 185 -9.25 -2.63 4.61
C GLN A 185 -7.79 -2.32 4.38
N VAL A 186 -7.02 -2.18 5.46
CA VAL A 186 -5.62 -1.78 5.38
C VAL A 186 -4.71 -2.78 6.08
N THR A 187 -3.58 -3.06 5.46
CA THR A 187 -2.48 -3.82 6.05
C THR A 187 -1.41 -2.83 6.49
N PHE A 188 -1.04 -2.85 7.77
CA PHE A 188 0.05 -2.06 8.31
C PHE A 188 1.33 -2.90 8.41
N SER A 189 2.49 -2.27 8.20
CA SER A 189 3.79 -2.83 8.55
C SER A 189 4.04 -2.78 10.06
N ASP A 190 5.13 -3.39 10.51
CA ASP A 190 5.52 -3.42 11.93
C ASP A 190 5.83 -2.01 12.49
N ASP A 191 6.32 -1.11 11.65
CA ASP A 191 6.58 0.30 11.94
C ASP A 191 5.33 1.21 11.76
N GLY A 192 4.21 0.64 11.30
CA GLY A 192 2.91 1.35 11.20
C GLY A 192 2.64 2.03 9.86
N GLU A 193 3.51 1.85 8.85
CA GLU A 193 3.24 2.27 7.49
C GLU A 193 2.12 1.46 6.84
N VAL A 194 1.35 2.09 5.96
CA VAL A 194 0.30 1.41 5.19
C VAL A 194 0.97 0.68 4.03
N ILE A 195 0.89 -0.65 4.01
CA ILE A 195 1.45 -1.51 2.96
C ILE A 195 0.46 -1.70 1.82
N GLU A 196 -0.79 -2.01 2.17
CA GLU A 196 -1.82 -2.41 1.22
C GLU A 196 -3.16 -1.85 1.64
N VAL A 197 -3.92 -1.34 0.67
CA VAL A 197 -5.30 -0.90 0.85
C VAL A 197 -6.18 -1.72 -0.09
N MET A 198 -7.05 -2.54 0.50
CA MET A 198 -8.07 -3.29 -0.23
C MET A 198 -9.43 -2.59 -0.10
N TRP A 199 -9.98 -2.23 -1.24
CA TRP A 199 -11.31 -1.65 -1.37
C TRP A 199 -12.32 -2.77 -1.56
N MET A 200 -13.41 -2.77 -0.80
CA MET A 200 -14.43 -3.82 -0.91
C MET A 200 -15.34 -3.63 -2.12
N GLU A 201 -15.55 -2.39 -2.57
CA GLU A 201 -16.42 -2.02 -3.70
C GLU A 201 -15.66 -1.10 -4.68
N GLU A 202 -15.85 -1.29 -5.99
CA GLU A 202 -15.22 -0.48 -7.04
C GLU A 202 -15.81 0.95 -7.07
N GLU A 203 -17.08 1.10 -6.67
CA GLU A 203 -17.77 2.37 -6.50
C GLU A 203 -17.12 3.24 -5.41
N ASP A 204 -16.74 2.64 -4.27
CA ASP A 204 -16.04 3.35 -3.19
C ASP A 204 -14.67 3.85 -3.65
N LYS A 205 -13.97 3.07 -4.48
CA LYS A 205 -12.69 3.45 -5.07
C LYS A 205 -12.87 4.58 -6.10
N LEU A 206 -13.88 4.50 -6.97
CA LEU A 206 -14.16 5.54 -7.96
C LEU A 206 -14.59 6.85 -7.30
N GLU A 207 -15.41 6.78 -6.24
CA GLU A 207 -15.81 7.96 -5.46
C GLU A 207 -14.61 8.58 -4.72
N PHE A 208 -13.69 7.74 -4.25
CA PHE A 208 -12.42 8.16 -3.64
C PHE A 208 -11.47 8.86 -4.62
N GLU A 209 -11.31 8.32 -5.83
CA GLU A 209 -10.48 8.93 -6.89
C GLU A 209 -11.14 10.17 -7.50
N ALA A 210 -12.48 10.27 -7.44
CA ALA A 210 -13.24 11.42 -7.95
C ALA A 210 -13.27 12.63 -7.00
N GLN A 211 -12.48 12.64 -5.92
CA GLN A 211 -12.34 13.85 -5.12
C GLN A 211 -11.75 14.97 -5.98
N PRO A 212 -12.33 16.18 -6.00
CA PRO A 212 -11.75 17.28 -6.74
C PRO A 212 -10.32 17.49 -6.23
N GLU A 213 -9.36 17.40 -7.15
CA GLU A 213 -8.03 17.99 -6.97
C GLU A 213 -8.22 19.39 -6.38
N PRO A 214 -7.50 19.78 -5.32
CA PRO A 214 -7.61 21.14 -4.81
C PRO A 214 -7.43 22.10 -5.97
N ALA A 215 -8.37 23.03 -6.13
CA ALA A 215 -8.32 23.96 -7.25
C ALA A 215 -6.97 24.71 -7.22
N GLU A 216 -6.42 25.12 -8.36
CA GLU A 216 -5.15 25.88 -8.41
C GLU A 216 -5.12 27.06 -7.42
N ALA A 217 -6.28 27.68 -7.15
CA ALA A 217 -6.42 28.72 -6.14
C ALA A 217 -6.26 28.21 -4.70
N GLU A 218 -6.79 27.03 -4.39
CA GLU A 218 -6.67 26.37 -3.08
C GLU A 218 -5.25 25.82 -2.87
N GLN A 219 -4.57 25.37 -3.93
CA GLN A 219 -3.15 25.03 -3.88
C GLN A 219 -2.27 26.27 -3.65
N ALA A 220 -2.54 27.37 -4.36
CA ALA A 220 -1.80 28.61 -4.17
C ALA A 220 -2.02 29.22 -2.78
N GLU A 221 -3.23 29.08 -2.21
CA GLU A 221 -3.53 29.49 -0.84
C GLU A 221 -2.81 28.59 0.18
N GLN A 222 -2.73 27.28 -0.06
CA GLN A 222 -1.96 26.35 0.77
C GLN A 222 -0.45 26.60 0.69
N GLU A 223 0.09 26.92 -0.49
CA GLU A 223 1.48 27.30 -0.68
C GLU A 223 1.79 28.64 -0.01
N ALA A 224 0.88 29.62 -0.11
CA ALA A 224 1.02 30.90 0.57
C ALA A 224 0.95 30.75 2.10
N GLU A 225 0.02 29.93 2.62
CA GLU A 225 -0.02 29.57 4.04
C GLU A 225 1.24 28.82 4.47
N ALA A 226 1.75 27.88 3.67
CA ALA A 226 3.00 27.17 3.97
C ALA A 226 4.21 28.12 3.99
N GLN A 227 4.22 29.12 3.12
CA GLN A 227 5.25 30.14 3.07
C GLN A 227 5.16 31.11 4.25
N GLU A 228 3.95 31.56 4.62
CA GLU A 228 3.70 32.36 5.82
C GLU A 228 4.06 31.57 7.09
N GLN A 229 3.73 30.27 7.14
CA GLN A 229 4.11 29.36 8.22
C GLN A 229 5.63 29.17 8.31
N ALA A 230 6.33 29.12 7.18
CA ALA A 230 7.79 29.06 7.17
C ALA A 230 8.41 30.36 7.70
N GLU A 231 7.85 31.52 7.32
CA GLU A 231 8.29 32.84 7.82
C GLU A 231 7.98 33.04 9.31
N GLU A 232 6.84 32.55 9.79
CA GLU A 232 6.46 32.59 11.21
C GLU A 232 7.30 31.63 12.06
N TYR A 233 7.56 30.41 11.57
CA TYR A 233 8.35 29.39 12.28
C TYR A 233 9.85 29.72 12.33
N TYR A 234 10.41 30.30 11.27
CA TYR A 234 11.82 30.74 11.24
C TYR A 234 12.03 32.20 11.63
N GLY A 235 10.99 32.89 12.10
CA GLY A 235 11.02 34.20 12.76
C GLY A 235 12.21 35.08 12.39
N ALA A 236 12.25 35.61 11.16
CA ALA A 236 13.23 36.61 10.70
C ALA A 236 14.70 36.38 11.13
N GLU A 237 15.13 35.13 11.30
CA GLU A 237 16.56 34.84 11.39
C GLU A 237 17.07 34.91 9.95
N THR A 238 17.65 36.06 9.59
CA THR A 238 18.26 36.23 8.27
C THR A 238 19.39 35.21 8.17
N VAL A 239 19.12 34.09 7.48
CA VAL A 239 20.11 33.11 7.05
C VAL A 239 21.30 33.89 6.54
N SER A 240 22.47 33.72 7.15
CA SER A 240 23.61 34.55 6.78
C SER A 240 23.91 34.36 5.29
N ASP A 241 24.41 35.40 4.61
CA ASP A 241 24.71 35.32 3.17
C ASP A 241 25.57 34.09 2.80
N ASN A 242 26.38 33.60 3.75
CA ASN A 242 27.19 32.38 3.60
C ASN A 242 26.37 31.08 3.68
N GLU A 243 25.38 31.00 4.57
CA GLU A 243 24.46 29.86 4.66
C GLU A 243 23.55 29.82 3.44
N LEU A 244 23.07 30.98 2.98
CA LEU A 244 22.25 31.08 1.77
C LEU A 244 23.04 30.58 0.54
N ALA A 245 24.29 31.03 0.38
CA ALA A 245 25.17 30.56 -0.68
C ALA A 245 25.48 29.06 -0.58
N HIS A 246 25.53 28.50 0.64
CA HIS A 246 25.68 27.05 0.83
C HIS A 246 24.45 26.28 0.36
N TYR A 247 23.24 26.74 0.73
CA TYR A 247 21.99 26.12 0.30
C TYR A 247 21.76 26.26 -1.20
N GLU A 248 22.06 27.41 -1.80
CA GLU A 248 21.99 27.59 -3.26
C GLU A 248 22.91 26.62 -4.00
N LYS A 249 24.12 26.39 -3.48
CA LYS A 249 25.04 25.40 -4.04
C LYS A 249 24.50 23.98 -3.89
N LEU A 250 23.93 23.65 -2.74
CA LEU A 250 23.34 22.34 -2.50
C LEU A 250 22.13 22.09 -3.40
N LEU A 251 21.29 23.11 -3.60
CA LEU A 251 20.17 23.08 -4.55
C LEU A 251 20.67 22.82 -5.97
N ALA A 252 21.70 23.54 -6.44
CA ALA A 252 22.28 23.31 -7.75
C ALA A 252 22.85 21.88 -7.92
N GLU A 253 23.53 21.35 -6.90
CA GLU A 253 24.02 19.96 -6.90
C GLU A 253 22.87 18.95 -6.95
N LYS A 254 21.77 19.21 -6.23
CA LYS A 254 20.58 18.36 -6.24
C LYS A 254 19.82 18.44 -7.56
N ASP A 255 19.75 19.60 -8.18
CA ASP A 255 19.16 19.78 -9.51
C ASP A 255 19.94 19.01 -10.58
N GLU A 256 21.28 19.00 -10.50
CA GLU A 256 22.12 18.15 -11.35
C GLU A 256 21.85 16.66 -11.12
N GLU A 257 21.73 16.22 -9.86
CA GLU A 257 21.39 14.84 -9.50
C GLU A 257 20.01 14.43 -10.06
N ILE A 258 19.01 15.31 -9.90
CA ILE A 258 17.66 15.11 -10.44
C ILE A 258 17.69 15.03 -11.97
N ALA A 259 18.46 15.88 -12.64
CA ALA A 259 18.60 15.84 -14.10
C ALA A 259 19.20 14.51 -14.58
N VAL A 260 20.23 14.01 -13.89
CA VAL A 260 20.84 12.70 -14.19
C VAL A 260 19.83 11.56 -13.95
N LEU A 261 19.07 11.60 -12.86
CA LEU A 261 18.06 10.59 -12.56
C LEU A 261 16.92 10.57 -13.59
N LYS A 262 16.44 11.75 -14.02
CA LYS A 262 15.44 11.88 -15.08
C LYS A 262 15.92 11.27 -16.40
N ALA A 263 17.16 11.53 -16.79
CA ALA A 263 17.73 10.93 -18.01
C ALA A 263 17.83 9.40 -17.91
N LYS A 264 18.22 8.85 -16.75
CA LYS A 264 18.24 7.40 -16.51
C LYS A 264 16.85 6.78 -16.55
N LEU A 265 15.84 7.48 -16.03
CA LEU A 265 14.45 7.03 -16.06
C LEU A 265 13.95 6.91 -17.51
N GLU A 266 14.20 7.92 -18.34
CA GLU A 266 13.85 7.90 -19.77
C GLU A 266 14.53 6.74 -20.52
N GLU A 267 15.82 6.47 -20.22
CA GLU A 267 16.53 5.31 -20.79
C GLU A 267 15.90 3.98 -20.35
N LEU A 268 15.55 3.85 -19.06
CA LEU A 268 14.89 2.66 -18.53
C LEU A 268 13.52 2.44 -19.17
N GLU A 269 12.71 3.48 -19.35
CA GLU A 269 11.41 3.38 -20.01
C GLU A 269 11.55 2.89 -21.45
N LYS A 270 12.55 3.39 -22.18
CA LYS A 270 12.85 2.92 -23.53
C LYS A 270 13.23 1.44 -23.54
N THR A 271 14.14 1.02 -22.65
CA THR A 271 14.55 -0.39 -22.57
C THR A 271 13.40 -1.32 -22.18
N LYS A 272 12.50 -0.86 -21.28
CA LYS A 272 11.29 -1.59 -20.90
C LYS A 272 10.38 -1.78 -22.11
N ALA A 273 10.12 -0.73 -22.89
CA ALA A 273 9.30 -0.82 -24.09
C ALA A 273 9.90 -1.78 -25.14
N GLU A 274 11.23 -1.75 -25.34
CA GLU A 274 11.93 -2.68 -26.23
C GLU A 274 11.82 -4.14 -25.75
N LEU A 275 11.93 -4.38 -24.45
CA LEU A 275 11.77 -5.72 -23.86
C LEU A 275 10.33 -6.23 -23.98
N GLU A 276 9.33 -5.38 -23.70
CA GLU A 276 7.92 -5.74 -23.87
C GLU A 276 7.60 -6.11 -25.33
N ALA A 277 8.17 -5.40 -26.30
CA ALA A 277 8.04 -5.73 -27.71
C ALA A 277 8.65 -7.11 -28.03
N LYS A 278 9.85 -7.40 -27.49
CA LYS A 278 10.51 -8.71 -27.65
C LYS A 278 9.74 -9.84 -26.99
N VAL A 279 9.15 -9.61 -25.81
CA VAL A 279 8.31 -10.60 -25.13
C VAL A 279 7.09 -10.94 -25.99
N LYS A 280 6.39 -9.93 -26.52
CA LYS A 280 5.24 -10.15 -27.42
C LYS A 280 5.63 -10.91 -28.69
N GLU A 281 6.80 -10.62 -29.26
CA GLU A 281 7.32 -11.37 -30.41
C GLU A 281 7.60 -12.84 -30.05
N TYR A 282 8.25 -13.09 -28.92
CA TYR A 282 8.53 -14.44 -28.43
C TYR A 282 7.24 -15.23 -28.15
N GLU A 283 6.28 -14.61 -27.47
CA GLU A 283 4.98 -15.23 -27.18
C GLU A 283 4.22 -15.58 -28.45
N ARG A 284 4.25 -14.72 -29.47
CA ARG A 284 3.64 -14.98 -30.77
C ARG A 284 4.32 -16.17 -31.47
N ALA A 285 5.65 -16.18 -31.52
CA ALA A 285 6.42 -17.25 -32.15
C ALA A 285 6.17 -18.59 -31.44
N GLU A 286 6.15 -18.59 -30.11
CA GLU A 286 5.88 -19.80 -29.33
C GLU A 286 4.43 -20.27 -29.51
N ARG A 287 3.46 -19.36 -29.52
CA ARG A 287 2.06 -19.67 -29.81
C ARG A 287 1.90 -20.36 -31.16
N GLU A 288 2.52 -19.80 -32.22
CA GLU A 288 2.51 -20.39 -33.56
C GLU A 288 3.18 -21.78 -33.59
N ALA A 289 4.29 -21.97 -32.87
CA ALA A 289 4.96 -23.25 -32.76
C ALA A 289 4.09 -24.31 -32.05
N ILE A 290 3.44 -23.95 -30.94
CA ILE A 290 2.55 -24.85 -30.20
C ILE A 290 1.32 -25.21 -31.03
N ILE A 291 0.69 -24.25 -31.72
CA ILE A 291 -0.44 -24.51 -32.62
C ILE A 291 -0.02 -25.47 -33.74
N THR A 292 1.18 -25.27 -34.30
CA THR A 292 1.73 -26.16 -35.34
C THR A 292 1.92 -27.59 -34.83
N GLU A 293 2.39 -27.77 -33.59
CA GLU A 293 2.49 -29.09 -32.98
C GLU A 293 1.11 -29.70 -32.69
N LEU A 294 0.15 -28.92 -32.19
CA LEU A 294 -1.21 -29.38 -31.92
C LEU A 294 -1.95 -29.81 -33.20
N ARG A 295 -1.67 -29.17 -34.33
CA ARG A 295 -2.21 -29.55 -35.65
C ARG A 295 -1.83 -30.97 -36.09
N LYS A 296 -0.73 -31.53 -35.57
CA LYS A 296 -0.38 -32.95 -35.82
C LYS A 296 -1.40 -33.92 -35.24
N TYR A 297 -2.12 -33.49 -34.20
CA TYR A 297 -3.14 -34.28 -33.51
C TYR A 297 -4.56 -33.89 -33.94
N ASN A 298 -4.81 -32.60 -34.22
CA ASN A 298 -6.07 -32.08 -34.75
C ASN A 298 -5.81 -31.05 -35.87
N PRO A 299 -5.87 -31.44 -37.16
CA PRO A 299 -5.52 -30.58 -38.29
C PRO A 299 -6.31 -29.26 -38.37
N ASP A 300 -7.54 -29.25 -37.88
CA ASP A 300 -8.43 -28.08 -37.94
C ASP A 300 -8.23 -27.13 -36.74
N PHE A 301 -7.29 -27.42 -35.83
CA PHE A 301 -7.02 -26.56 -34.68
C PHE A 301 -6.30 -25.27 -35.09
N ASP A 302 -6.91 -24.13 -34.75
CA ASP A 302 -6.40 -22.78 -35.01
C ASP A 302 -5.94 -22.03 -33.75
N GLY A 303 -6.26 -22.56 -32.56
CA GLY A 303 -5.91 -21.96 -31.28
C GLY A 303 -6.67 -20.66 -30.97
N GLU A 304 -7.77 -20.38 -31.67
CA GLU A 304 -8.58 -19.20 -31.41
C GLU A 304 -9.13 -19.22 -29.96
N GLY A 305 -9.14 -18.06 -29.31
CA GLY A 305 -9.61 -17.90 -27.94
C GLY A 305 -8.71 -18.50 -26.84
N LYS A 306 -7.52 -19.02 -27.17
CA LYS A 306 -6.56 -19.58 -26.19
C LYS A 306 -5.32 -18.74 -25.99
N ASN A 307 -4.95 -18.51 -24.73
CA ASN A 307 -3.69 -17.88 -24.34
C ASN A 307 -2.51 -18.89 -24.36
N LEU A 308 -1.28 -18.39 -24.22
CA LEU A 308 -0.07 -19.21 -24.34
C LEU A 308 0.02 -20.32 -23.28
N ALA A 309 -0.42 -20.05 -22.03
CA ALA A 309 -0.41 -21.04 -20.95
C ALA A 309 -1.41 -22.18 -21.23
N GLU A 310 -2.62 -21.85 -21.67
CA GLU A 310 -3.64 -22.84 -22.05
C GLU A 310 -3.19 -23.70 -23.22
N LEU A 311 -2.47 -23.12 -24.18
CA LEU A 311 -1.89 -23.86 -25.30
C LEU A 311 -0.78 -24.81 -24.86
N ARG A 312 0.08 -24.40 -23.91
CA ARG A 312 1.11 -25.28 -23.33
C ARG A 312 0.49 -26.46 -22.60
N GLU A 313 -0.49 -26.21 -21.73
CA GLU A 313 -1.21 -27.27 -21.01
C GLU A 313 -1.90 -28.24 -21.97
N LEU A 314 -2.56 -27.71 -23.01
CA LEU A 314 -3.21 -28.54 -24.02
C LEU A 314 -2.20 -29.42 -24.77
N LEU A 315 -1.05 -28.87 -25.16
CA LEU A 315 0.00 -29.63 -25.83
C LEU A 315 0.56 -30.74 -24.93
N GLU A 316 0.80 -30.45 -23.66
CA GLU A 316 1.27 -31.45 -22.69
C GLU A 316 0.23 -32.56 -22.49
N PHE A 317 -1.03 -32.20 -22.33
CA PHE A 317 -2.14 -33.15 -22.22
C PHE A 317 -2.22 -34.07 -23.44
N VAL A 318 -2.18 -33.51 -24.65
CA VAL A 318 -2.28 -34.29 -25.89
C VAL A 318 -1.07 -35.19 -26.10
N LYS A 319 0.14 -34.75 -25.74
CA LYS A 319 1.36 -35.59 -25.76
C LYS A 319 1.26 -36.79 -24.81
N ASN A 320 0.56 -36.63 -23.68
CA ASN A 320 0.39 -37.68 -22.68
C ASN A 320 -0.75 -38.68 -23.01
N ILE A 321 -1.58 -38.40 -24.02
CA ILE A 321 -2.60 -39.33 -24.52
C ILE A 321 -1.98 -40.24 -25.59
N LYS A 322 -1.82 -41.53 -25.27
CA LYS A 322 -1.32 -42.58 -26.19
C LYS A 322 -2.29 -42.98 -27.32
N VAL A 323 -3.07 -42.07 -27.91
CA VAL A 323 -3.96 -42.39 -29.05
C VAL A 323 -4.12 -41.19 -30.00
N PRO A 324 -3.93 -41.33 -31.32
CA PRO A 324 -4.17 -40.25 -32.28
C PRO A 324 -5.67 -39.91 -32.38
N LEU A 325 -6.00 -38.61 -32.38
CA LEU A 325 -7.37 -38.08 -32.48
C LEU A 325 -7.95 -38.11 -33.91
N SER A 326 -7.33 -38.82 -34.85
CA SER A 326 -7.89 -39.03 -36.17
C SER A 326 -9.10 -39.97 -36.09
N GLY A 327 -10.32 -39.42 -36.05
CA GLY A 327 -11.53 -40.23 -36.29
C GLY A 327 -12.83 -39.82 -35.61
N ARG A 328 -12.89 -38.75 -34.79
CA ARG A 328 -14.20 -38.29 -34.30
C ARG A 328 -14.85 -37.37 -35.32
N LYS A 329 -15.75 -37.97 -36.11
CA LYS A 329 -16.68 -37.27 -37.01
C LYS A 329 -17.27 -36.05 -36.31
N SER A 330 -17.28 -34.94 -37.05
CA SER A 330 -18.08 -33.75 -36.81
C SER A 330 -19.47 -34.14 -36.29
N LEU A 331 -19.73 -33.84 -35.01
CA LEU A 331 -21.09 -33.79 -34.50
C LEU A 331 -21.72 -32.54 -35.10
N VAL A 332 -22.37 -32.71 -36.25
CA VAL A 332 -23.34 -31.75 -36.76
C VAL A 332 -24.46 -31.72 -35.71
N VAL A 333 -24.49 -30.64 -34.93
CA VAL A 333 -25.58 -30.36 -34.00
C VAL A 333 -26.75 -29.85 -34.82
N SER A 334 -27.85 -30.62 -34.86
CA SER A 334 -29.13 -30.15 -35.38
C SER A 334 -29.61 -28.94 -34.58
N PRO A 335 -30.23 -27.94 -35.20
CA PRO A 335 -30.50 -26.65 -34.58
C PRO A 335 -31.83 -26.71 -33.82
N GLU A 336 -31.87 -27.37 -32.67
CA GLU A 336 -33.06 -27.35 -31.81
C GLU A 336 -32.71 -27.83 -30.40
N GLU A 337 -31.79 -27.13 -29.72
CA GLU A 337 -31.66 -27.13 -28.26
C GLU A 337 -30.75 -25.95 -27.86
N GLU A 338 -31.13 -25.22 -26.81
CA GLU A 338 -30.51 -23.97 -26.34
C GLU A 338 -28.97 -24.06 -26.22
N PRO A 339 -28.23 -22.96 -26.42
CA PRO A 339 -26.77 -22.98 -26.43
C PRO A 339 -26.25 -23.32 -25.03
N VAL A 340 -25.95 -24.60 -24.82
CA VAL A 340 -25.22 -25.04 -23.65
C VAL A 340 -23.79 -24.55 -23.81
N ASP A 341 -23.44 -23.56 -23.00
CA ASP A 341 -22.08 -23.05 -22.83
C ASP A 341 -21.06 -24.21 -22.91
N PRO A 342 -20.19 -24.24 -23.94
CA PRO A 342 -19.22 -25.31 -24.15
C PRO A 342 -18.30 -25.52 -22.94
N ALA A 343 -18.04 -24.47 -22.16
CA ALA A 343 -17.24 -24.55 -20.94
C ALA A 343 -17.96 -25.34 -19.84
N LYS A 344 -19.28 -25.15 -19.67
CA LYS A 344 -20.09 -25.91 -18.72
C LYS A 344 -20.25 -27.37 -19.13
N ALA A 345 -20.37 -27.66 -20.43
CA ALA A 345 -20.39 -29.03 -20.94
C ALA A 345 -19.05 -29.75 -20.70
N TYR A 346 -17.94 -29.03 -20.82
CA TYR A 346 -16.59 -29.54 -20.57
C TYR A 346 -16.32 -29.78 -19.07
N GLU A 347 -16.69 -28.85 -18.18
CA GLU A 347 -16.60 -29.04 -16.73
C GLU A 347 -17.45 -30.23 -16.25
N ALA A 348 -18.66 -30.41 -16.80
CA ALA A 348 -19.53 -31.54 -16.46
C ALA A 348 -18.88 -32.88 -16.86
N MET A 349 -18.22 -32.93 -18.01
CA MET A 349 -17.49 -34.11 -18.47
C MET A 349 -16.29 -34.42 -17.55
N LEU A 350 -15.53 -33.40 -17.13
CA LEU A 350 -14.40 -33.53 -16.21
C LEU A 350 -14.84 -34.02 -14.81
N ARG A 351 -15.93 -33.47 -14.26
CA ARG A 351 -16.49 -33.90 -12.97
C ARG A 351 -16.95 -35.36 -12.98
N LYS A 352 -17.52 -35.82 -14.10
CA LYS A 352 -17.94 -37.22 -14.25
C LYS A 352 -16.74 -38.17 -14.25
N LYS A 353 -15.69 -37.83 -14.99
CA LYS A 353 -14.45 -38.60 -15.07
C LYS A 353 -13.69 -38.67 -13.74
N MET A 354 -13.67 -37.56 -13.00
CA MET A 354 -13.07 -37.49 -11.64
C MET A 354 -13.81 -38.36 -10.62
N LYS A 355 -15.13 -38.54 -10.77
CA LYS A 355 -15.93 -39.45 -9.92
C LYS A 355 -15.69 -40.92 -10.23
N GLU A 356 -15.39 -41.26 -11.48
CA GLU A 356 -15.06 -42.63 -11.89
C GLU A 356 -13.68 -43.03 -11.37
N ILE A 357 -12.69 -42.12 -11.37
CA ILE A 357 -11.33 -42.35 -10.84
C ILE A 357 -11.30 -42.53 -9.32
N ARG A 358 -12.24 -41.93 -8.57
CA ARG A 358 -12.34 -42.09 -7.10
C ARG A 358 -12.99 -43.40 -6.64
N ARG A 359 -13.45 -44.24 -7.58
CA ARG A 359 -14.15 -45.50 -7.30
C ARG A 359 -13.31 -46.74 -7.57
N ASP A 360 -12.14 -46.58 -8.17
CA ASP A 360 -11.06 -47.56 -8.26
C ASP A 360 -9.96 -47.23 -7.23
#